data_AF-W4L8W8-F1
#
_entry.id   AF-W4L8W8-F1
#
_cell.length_a   1.000
_cell.length_b   1.000
_cell.length_c   1.000
_cell.angle_alpha   90.00
_cell.angle_beta   90.00
_cell.angle_gamma   90.00
#
_symmetry.space_group_name_H-M   'P 1'
#
loop_
_entity.id
_entity.type
_entity.pdbx_description
1 polymer ?
#
loop_
_entity_poly.entity_id
_entity_poly.type
_entity_poly.pdbx_seq_one_letter_code
_entity_poly.pdbx_strand_id
1 'polypeptide(L)'
;MENENLVSALKEAEVRVKELSKYLQHSIQGILCTIHSVIGDENLDNDIDNKDSDFNNKNEVYQTICNFIEETYNQSKAVSISATHIICKESDPSFLKNDISKDDSNLRNFISFLESQIIMIKVRYEPFDEGIKKYKRITEINFISDDNRPKVRTVELELNWFDLPPDVRSARLSRAEKTVTFTLFP
;
A
#
# COMPACT_ATOMS: atom_id res chain seq x y z
N MET A 1 -32.80 33.31 -2.12
CA MET A 1 -32.34 32.30 -3.10
C MET A 1 -31.01 32.67 -3.76
N GLU A 2 -30.85 33.82 -4.44
CA GLU A 2 -29.55 34.12 -5.11
C GLU A 2 -28.35 34.26 -4.15
N ASN A 3 -28.56 34.81 -2.95
CA ASN A 3 -27.50 34.98 -1.95
C ASN A 3 -27.02 33.66 -1.33
N GLU A 4 -27.88 32.64 -1.22
CA GLU A 4 -27.52 31.34 -0.63
C GLU A 4 -26.65 30.52 -1.60
N ASN A 5 -26.93 30.63 -2.91
CA ASN A 5 -26.13 29.98 -3.95
C ASN A 5 -24.71 30.57 -4.02
N LEU A 6 -24.57 31.90 -3.87
CA LEU A 6 -23.28 32.58 -3.83
C LEU A 6 -22.44 32.17 -2.63
N VAL A 7 -23.06 32.04 -1.44
CA VAL A 7 -22.37 31.60 -0.22
C VAL A 7 -21.93 30.13 -0.33
N SER A 8 -22.73 29.27 -0.94
CA SER A 8 -22.36 27.87 -1.18
C SER A 8 -21.16 27.75 -2.13
N ALA A 9 -21.20 28.49 -3.24
CA ALA A 9 -20.10 28.50 -4.22
C ALA A 9 -18.79 29.02 -3.62
N LEU A 10 -18.84 30.02 -2.73
CA LEU A 10 -17.66 30.54 -2.03
C LEU A 10 -17.03 29.52 -1.08
N LYS A 11 -17.86 28.76 -0.34
CA LYS A 11 -17.38 27.67 0.52
C LYS A 11 -16.72 26.55 -0.26
N GLU A 12 -17.30 26.15 -1.39
CA GLU A 12 -16.68 25.15 -2.28
C GLU A 12 -15.35 25.64 -2.85
N ALA A 13 -15.26 26.91 -3.23
CA ALA A 13 -14.02 27.52 -3.69
C ALA A 13 -12.95 27.54 -2.58
N GLU A 14 -13.31 27.87 -1.33
CA GLU A 14 -12.38 27.83 -0.20
C GLU A 14 -11.86 26.41 0.08
N VAL A 15 -12.72 25.39 0.02
CA VAL A 15 -12.32 24.00 0.18
C VAL A 15 -11.34 23.60 -0.92
N ARG A 16 -11.64 23.92 -2.18
CA ARG A 16 -10.75 23.63 -3.31
C ARG A 16 -9.42 24.36 -3.21
N VAL A 17 -9.40 25.62 -2.77
CA VAL A 17 -8.15 26.37 -2.56
C VAL A 17 -7.31 25.74 -1.45
N LYS A 18 -7.92 25.27 -0.36
CA LYS A 18 -7.21 24.55 0.70
C LYS A 18 -6.63 23.22 0.21
N GLU A 19 -7.40 22.46 -0.57
CA GLU A 19 -6.94 21.21 -1.18
C GLU A 19 -5.77 21.45 -2.15
N LEU A 20 -5.87 22.48 -3.00
CA LEU A 20 -4.81 22.88 -3.93
C LEU A 20 -3.56 23.38 -3.20
N SER A 21 -3.71 24.15 -2.13
CA SER A 21 -2.58 24.58 -1.30
C SER A 21 -1.87 23.39 -0.66
N LYS A 22 -2.63 22.44 -0.11
CA LYS A 22 -2.09 21.19 0.43
C LYS A 22 -1.34 20.43 -0.67
N TYR A 23 -1.93 20.32 -1.86
CA TYR A 23 -1.29 19.70 -3.01
C TYR A 23 0.04 20.35 -3.41
N LEU A 24 0.07 21.67 -3.48
CA LEU A 24 1.28 22.41 -3.85
C LEU A 24 2.39 22.18 -2.83
N GLN A 25 2.08 22.26 -1.53
CA GLN A 25 3.03 22.01 -0.44
C GLN A 25 3.63 20.61 -0.52
N HIS A 26 2.80 19.58 -0.72
CA HIS A 26 3.28 18.20 -0.82
C HIS A 26 4.04 17.92 -2.13
N SER A 27 3.70 18.62 -3.22
CA SER A 27 4.43 18.51 -4.49
C SER A 27 5.82 19.13 -4.37
N ILE A 28 5.91 20.31 -3.75
CA ILE A 28 7.18 20.95 -3.38
C ILE A 28 7.98 20.01 -2.48
N GLN A 29 7.33 19.38 -1.51
CA GLN A 29 7.99 18.42 -0.62
C GLN A 29 8.54 17.20 -1.36
N GLY A 30 7.78 16.61 -2.29
CA GLY A 30 8.25 15.49 -3.11
C GLY A 30 9.43 15.87 -4.01
N ILE A 31 9.41 17.08 -4.57
CA ILE A 31 10.53 17.63 -5.34
C ILE A 31 11.76 17.81 -4.44
N LEU A 32 11.61 18.37 -3.25
CA LEU A 32 12.69 18.55 -2.28
C LEU A 32 13.30 17.19 -1.87
N CYS A 33 12.48 16.18 -1.59
CA CYS A 33 12.95 14.82 -1.29
C CYS A 33 13.74 14.21 -2.46
N THR A 34 13.31 14.44 -3.71
CA THR A 34 14.01 13.97 -4.91
C THR A 34 15.33 14.70 -5.12
N ILE A 35 15.36 16.01 -4.88
CA ILE A 35 16.60 16.80 -4.95
C ILE A 35 17.58 16.32 -3.88
N HIS A 36 17.12 16.02 -2.67
CA HIS A 36 17.99 15.52 -1.59
C HIS A 36 18.53 14.11 -1.87
N SER A 37 17.74 13.20 -2.43
CA SER A 37 18.25 11.86 -2.80
C SER A 37 19.33 11.92 -3.89
N VAL A 38 19.34 12.98 -4.70
CA VAL A 38 20.36 13.24 -5.72
C VAL A 38 21.58 13.98 -5.14
N ILE A 39 21.39 14.86 -4.15
CA ILE A 39 22.45 15.73 -3.61
C ILE A 39 23.12 15.14 -2.35
N GLY A 40 22.51 14.17 -1.68
CA GLY A 40 23.12 13.46 -0.55
C GLY A 40 23.30 14.31 0.71
N ASP A 41 22.37 15.23 0.97
CA ASP A 41 22.44 16.12 2.14
C ASP A 41 21.56 15.58 3.28
N GLU A 42 22.20 15.24 4.40
CA GLU A 42 21.59 14.91 5.67
C GLU A 42 21.08 16.20 6.32
N ASN A 43 19.76 16.35 6.45
CA ASN A 43 19.02 17.11 7.47
C ASN A 43 17.79 17.82 6.89
N LEU A 44 16.61 17.24 7.09
CA LEU A 44 15.37 17.99 7.33
C LEU A 44 14.26 17.03 7.80
N ASP A 45 13.61 17.38 8.92
CA ASP A 45 12.47 16.76 9.61
C ASP A 45 11.22 16.49 8.73
N ASN A 46 11.37 15.78 7.62
CA ASN A 46 10.30 15.44 6.65
C ASN A 46 9.97 13.95 6.62
N ASP A 47 10.56 13.20 7.53
CA ASP A 47 10.46 11.76 7.64
C ASP A 47 9.15 11.30 8.29
N ILE A 48 8.49 12.13 9.10
CA ILE A 48 7.38 11.68 9.95
C ILE A 48 6.13 11.38 9.10
N ASP A 49 5.65 12.36 8.32
CA ASP A 49 4.42 12.18 7.53
C ASP A 49 4.59 11.15 6.39
N ASN A 50 5.79 11.05 5.79
CA ASN A 50 6.06 10.10 4.72
C ASN A 50 6.25 8.67 5.24
N LYS A 51 6.92 8.47 6.38
CA LYS A 51 7.07 7.14 7.01
C LYS A 51 5.71 6.59 7.43
N ASP A 52 4.83 7.44 7.97
CA ASP A 52 3.49 7.01 8.37
C ASP A 52 2.66 6.57 7.15
N SER A 53 2.73 7.29 6.03
CA SER A 53 2.01 6.93 4.80
C SER A 53 2.50 5.61 4.19
N ASP A 54 3.81 5.36 4.18
CA ASP A 54 4.41 4.15 3.62
C ASP A 54 4.13 2.94 4.51
N PHE A 55 4.32 3.11 5.83
CA PHE A 55 3.97 2.09 6.82
C PHE A 55 2.50 1.70 6.75
N ASN A 56 1.58 2.66 6.67
CA ASN A 56 0.15 2.38 6.59
C ASN A 56 -0.21 1.61 5.32
N ASN A 57 0.30 2.04 4.16
CA ASN A 57 0.09 1.33 2.89
C ASN A 57 0.56 -0.12 2.96
N LYS A 58 1.80 -0.29 3.43
CA LYS A 58 2.42 -1.60 3.56
C LYS A 58 1.65 -2.47 4.55
N ASN A 59 1.24 -1.92 5.69
CA ASN A 59 0.45 -2.62 6.69
C ASN A 59 -0.89 -3.11 6.12
N GLU A 60 -1.61 -2.28 5.36
CA GLU A 60 -2.89 -2.68 4.76
C GLU A 60 -2.73 -3.80 3.71
N VAL A 61 -1.68 -3.73 2.89
CA VAL A 61 -1.34 -4.82 1.94
C VAL A 61 -1.05 -6.11 2.72
N TYR A 62 -0.31 -6.02 3.81
CA TYR A 62 0.03 -7.17 4.65
C TYR A 62 -1.19 -7.75 5.34
N GLN A 63 -2.09 -6.91 5.86
CA GLN A 63 -3.36 -7.37 6.41
C GLN A 63 -4.22 -8.07 5.35
N THR A 64 -4.18 -7.60 4.09
CA THR A 64 -4.89 -8.26 2.99
C THR A 64 -4.38 -9.69 2.76
N ILE A 65 -3.06 -9.88 2.77
CA ILE A 65 -2.43 -11.19 2.59
C ILE A 65 -2.69 -12.08 3.82
N CYS A 66 -2.61 -11.52 5.02
CA CYS A 66 -2.91 -12.20 6.27
C CYS A 66 -4.35 -12.72 6.29
N ASN A 67 -5.32 -11.88 5.95
CA ASN A 67 -6.72 -12.26 5.89
C ASN A 67 -6.96 -13.35 4.82
N PHE A 68 -6.27 -13.27 3.69
CA PHE A 68 -6.30 -14.33 2.69
C PHE A 68 -5.83 -15.66 3.28
N ILE A 69 -4.70 -15.70 3.98
CA ILE A 69 -4.15 -16.92 4.57
C ILE A 69 -5.10 -17.49 5.64
N GLU A 70 -5.59 -16.62 6.53
CA GLU A 70 -6.54 -16.97 7.59
C GLU A 70 -7.81 -17.61 7.02
N GLU A 71 -8.46 -16.95 6.06
CA GLU A 71 -9.72 -17.41 5.50
C GLU A 71 -9.57 -18.63 4.59
N THR A 72 -8.50 -18.68 3.78
CA THR A 72 -8.34 -19.73 2.76
C THR A 72 -7.84 -21.03 3.36
N TYR A 73 -6.96 -20.96 4.37
CA TYR A 73 -6.33 -22.14 4.97
C TYR A 73 -6.78 -22.38 6.42
N ASN A 74 -7.82 -21.66 6.87
CA ASN A 74 -8.43 -21.79 8.19
C ASN A 74 -7.40 -21.77 9.33
N GLN A 75 -6.47 -20.81 9.26
CA GLN A 75 -5.41 -20.64 10.26
C GLN A 75 -5.77 -19.57 11.28
N SER A 76 -5.18 -19.66 12.48
CA SER A 76 -5.31 -18.57 13.45
C SER A 76 -4.62 -17.29 12.95
N LYS A 77 -5.16 -16.14 13.34
CA LYS A 77 -4.59 -14.83 13.02
C LYS A 77 -3.10 -14.70 13.32
N ALA A 78 -2.62 -15.21 14.47
CA ALA A 78 -1.21 -15.17 14.85
C ALA A 78 -0.30 -15.95 13.86
N VAL A 79 -0.76 -17.13 13.43
CA VAL A 79 -0.07 -17.93 12.41
C VAL A 79 -0.09 -17.21 11.06
N SER A 80 -1.23 -16.65 10.66
CA SER A 80 -1.37 -15.92 9.39
C SER A 80 -0.50 -14.66 9.33
N ILE A 81 -0.38 -13.91 10.42
CA ILE A 81 0.53 -12.74 10.53
C ILE A 81 1.97 -13.20 10.36
N SER A 82 2.38 -14.22 11.11
CA SER A 82 3.74 -14.74 11.10
C SER A 82 4.10 -15.31 9.71
N ALA A 83 3.16 -16.01 9.07
CA ALA A 83 3.31 -16.53 7.73
C ALA A 83 3.41 -15.44 6.66
N THR A 84 2.55 -14.42 6.75
CA THR A 84 2.60 -13.25 5.85
C THR A 84 3.95 -12.56 5.92
N HIS A 85 4.44 -12.31 7.15
CA HIS A 85 5.73 -11.67 7.39
C HIS A 85 6.89 -12.45 6.76
N ILE A 86 6.91 -13.78 6.92
CA ILE A 86 7.94 -14.65 6.37
C ILE A 86 7.87 -14.71 4.83
N ILE A 87 6.69 -14.95 4.27
CA ILE A 87 6.50 -15.13 2.82
C ILE A 87 6.81 -13.84 2.05
N CYS A 88 6.40 -12.69 2.58
CA CYS A 88 6.68 -11.39 1.97
C CYS A 88 8.10 -10.88 2.25
N LYS A 89 8.94 -11.65 2.97
CA LYS A 89 10.32 -11.30 3.37
C LYS A 89 10.40 -9.94 4.06
N GLU A 90 9.45 -9.68 4.94
CA GLU A 90 9.41 -8.42 5.66
C GLU A 90 10.53 -8.33 6.69
N SER A 91 11.27 -7.22 6.65
CA SER A 91 12.38 -6.99 7.56
C SER A 91 12.00 -6.18 8.79
N ASP A 92 10.93 -5.38 8.73
CA ASP A 92 10.51 -4.54 9.84
C ASP A 92 9.66 -5.34 10.84
N PRO A 93 10.16 -5.57 12.07
CA PRO A 93 9.42 -6.31 13.08
C PRO A 93 8.18 -5.56 13.59
N SER A 94 8.03 -4.27 13.30
CA SER A 94 6.87 -3.46 13.71
C SER A 94 5.54 -3.97 13.12
N PHE A 95 5.61 -4.71 12.02
CA PHE A 95 4.45 -5.39 11.41
C PHE A 95 4.02 -6.65 12.18
N LEU A 96 4.93 -7.24 12.96
CA LEU A 96 4.63 -8.28 13.93
C LEU A 96 4.12 -7.59 15.20
N LYS A 97 2.81 -7.29 15.24
CA LYS A 97 2.16 -7.03 16.55
C LYS A 97 2.44 -8.23 17.46
N ASN A 98 2.38 -8.06 18.79
CA ASN A 98 2.73 -9.06 19.83
C ASN A 98 2.13 -10.49 19.69
N ASP A 99 1.33 -10.75 18.66
CA ASP A 99 0.71 -12.01 18.25
C ASP A 99 1.65 -12.89 17.40
N ILE A 100 2.88 -13.13 17.85
CA ILE A 100 3.80 -14.06 17.20
C ILE A 100 3.43 -15.49 17.62
N SER A 101 3.32 -16.41 16.66
CA SER A 101 3.19 -17.84 16.97
C SER A 101 4.45 -18.33 17.67
N LYS A 102 4.33 -18.84 18.90
CA LYS A 102 5.45 -19.40 19.68
C LYS A 102 5.81 -20.84 19.28
N ASP A 103 5.02 -21.48 18.43
CA ASP A 103 5.24 -22.86 17.98
C ASP A 103 5.91 -22.89 16.60
N ASP A 104 7.24 -22.87 16.62
CA ASP A 104 8.12 -22.72 15.45
C ASP A 104 8.03 -23.95 14.50
N SER A 105 7.66 -25.13 15.00
CA SER A 105 7.65 -26.37 14.20
C SER A 105 6.45 -26.45 13.24
N ASN A 106 5.26 -26.12 13.74
CA ASN A 106 4.03 -26.10 12.94
C ASN A 106 4.01 -24.93 11.96
N LEU A 107 4.57 -23.78 12.34
CA LEU A 107 4.70 -22.63 11.46
C LEU A 107 5.56 -22.96 10.24
N ARG A 108 6.75 -23.55 10.42
CA ARG A 108 7.66 -23.88 9.31
C ARG A 108 7.02 -24.81 8.27
N ASN A 109 6.37 -25.88 8.71
CA ASN A 109 5.66 -26.78 7.80
C ASN A 109 4.57 -26.04 7.01
N PHE A 110 3.86 -25.13 7.69
CA PHE A 110 2.85 -24.31 7.06
C PHE A 110 3.43 -23.30 6.05
N ILE A 111 4.59 -22.69 6.34
CA ILE A 111 5.30 -21.85 5.36
C ILE A 111 5.65 -22.66 4.11
N SER A 112 6.26 -23.82 4.26
CA SER A 112 6.62 -24.67 3.10
C SER A 112 5.40 -25.11 2.30
N PHE A 113 4.27 -25.36 2.98
CA PHE A 113 3.00 -25.59 2.31
C PHE A 113 2.56 -24.35 1.52
N LEU A 114 2.54 -23.16 2.12
CA LEU A 114 2.15 -21.92 1.44
C LEU A 114 3.07 -21.59 0.25
N GLU A 115 4.37 -21.82 0.36
CA GLU A 115 5.32 -21.65 -0.75
C GLU A 115 5.03 -22.59 -1.93
N SER A 116 4.40 -23.75 -1.68
CA SER A 116 3.95 -24.66 -2.73
C SER A 116 2.58 -24.30 -3.33
N GLN A 117 1.74 -23.58 -2.58
CA GLN A 117 0.36 -23.26 -2.98
C GLN A 117 0.23 -21.86 -3.57
N ILE A 118 0.87 -20.85 -2.96
CA ILE A 118 0.90 -19.50 -3.48
C ILE A 118 1.87 -19.49 -4.65
N ILE A 119 1.42 -18.97 -5.78
CA ILE A 119 2.23 -18.82 -6.98
C ILE A 119 2.89 -17.45 -6.98
N MET A 120 2.13 -16.40 -6.64
CA MET A 120 2.58 -15.02 -6.77
C MET A 120 1.68 -14.04 -6.02
N ILE A 121 2.27 -13.06 -5.36
CA ILE A 121 1.62 -11.92 -4.73
C ILE A 121 2.13 -10.63 -5.39
N LYS A 122 1.21 -9.86 -5.96
CA LYS A 122 1.51 -8.58 -6.64
C LYS A 122 0.68 -7.44 -6.06
N VAL A 123 1.27 -6.26 -6.05
CA VAL A 123 0.60 -5.00 -5.71
C VAL A 123 0.79 -4.03 -6.86
N ARG A 124 -0.31 -3.55 -7.45
CA ARG A 124 -0.29 -2.64 -8.59
C ARG A 124 -0.99 -1.33 -8.22
N TYR A 125 -0.42 -0.22 -8.65
CA TYR A 125 -0.96 1.12 -8.48
C TYR A 125 -1.26 1.73 -9.84
N GLU A 126 -2.52 2.04 -10.13
CA GLU A 126 -2.96 2.60 -11.41
C GLU A 126 -3.93 3.77 -11.22
N PRO A 127 -3.94 4.79 -12.10
CA PRO A 127 -4.94 5.83 -12.06
C PRO A 127 -6.29 5.24 -12.49
N PHE A 128 -7.37 5.68 -11.86
CA PHE A 128 -8.72 5.40 -12.36
C PHE A 128 -9.54 6.67 -12.61
N ASP A 129 -9.13 7.80 -12.02
CA ASP A 129 -9.60 9.13 -12.38
C ASP A 129 -8.42 10.12 -12.32
N GLU A 130 -7.88 10.44 -13.49
CA GLU A 130 -6.74 11.37 -13.61
C GLU A 130 -7.13 12.81 -13.30
N GLY A 131 -8.40 13.18 -13.49
CA GLY A 131 -8.90 14.54 -13.25
C GLY A 131 -8.95 14.88 -11.75
N ILE A 132 -9.35 13.90 -10.93
CA ILE A 132 -9.45 14.04 -9.46
C ILE A 132 -8.22 13.43 -8.75
N LYS A 133 -7.23 12.92 -9.52
CA LYS A 133 -6.01 12.27 -8.99
C LYS A 133 -6.33 11.13 -8.03
N LYS A 134 -7.23 10.25 -8.45
CA LYS A 134 -7.60 9.05 -7.71
C LYS A 134 -6.94 7.82 -8.31
N TYR A 135 -6.52 6.93 -7.43
CA TYR A 135 -5.73 5.76 -7.75
C TYR A 135 -6.34 4.50 -7.15
N LYS A 136 -6.10 3.38 -7.81
CA LYS A 136 -6.38 2.07 -7.25
C LYS A 136 -5.08 1.41 -6.84
N ARG A 137 -5.06 0.86 -5.63
CA ARG A 137 -4.12 -0.19 -5.24
C ARG A 137 -4.82 -1.53 -5.43
N ILE A 138 -4.22 -2.39 -6.23
CA ILE A 138 -4.74 -3.72 -6.55
C ILE A 138 -3.76 -4.74 -5.99
N THR A 139 -4.18 -5.47 -4.97
CA THR A 139 -3.43 -6.61 -4.41
C THR A 139 -3.95 -7.89 -5.03
N GLU A 140 -3.09 -8.63 -5.73
CA GLU A 140 -3.41 -9.88 -6.42
C GLU A 140 -2.63 -11.03 -5.82
N ILE A 141 -3.35 -12.05 -5.33
CA ILE A 141 -2.77 -13.27 -4.77
C ILE A 141 -3.16 -14.42 -5.70
N ASN A 142 -2.18 -14.96 -6.41
CA ASN A 142 -2.31 -16.10 -7.31
C ASN A 142 -1.94 -17.36 -6.54
N PHE A 143 -2.80 -18.37 -6.52
CA PHE A 143 -2.59 -19.58 -5.73
C PHE A 143 -3.25 -20.80 -6.37
N ILE A 144 -2.83 -21.99 -5.98
CA ILE A 144 -3.46 -23.26 -6.31
C ILE A 144 -4.52 -23.54 -5.24
N SER A 145 -5.77 -23.75 -5.63
CA SER A 145 -6.82 -24.17 -4.69
C SER A 145 -6.89 -25.68 -4.51
N ASP A 146 -7.69 -26.14 -3.54
CA ASP A 146 -7.87 -27.55 -3.16
C ASP A 146 -8.24 -28.49 -4.32
N ASP A 147 -8.87 -27.98 -5.37
CA ASP A 147 -9.18 -28.72 -6.61
C ASP A 147 -8.00 -28.76 -7.61
N ASN A 148 -6.82 -28.36 -7.18
CA ASN A 148 -5.57 -28.26 -7.92
C ASN A 148 -5.66 -27.35 -9.16
N ARG A 149 -6.45 -26.28 -9.07
CA ARG A 149 -6.61 -25.28 -10.13
C ARG A 149 -6.06 -23.92 -9.71
N PRO A 150 -5.45 -23.16 -10.64
CA PRO A 150 -5.01 -21.81 -10.35
C PRO A 150 -6.22 -20.89 -10.12
N LYS A 151 -6.15 -20.10 -9.07
CA LYS A 151 -7.10 -19.05 -8.71
C LYS A 151 -6.38 -17.75 -8.42
N VAL A 152 -7.12 -16.66 -8.53
CA VAL A 152 -6.65 -15.32 -8.21
C VAL A 152 -7.63 -14.70 -7.22
N ARG A 153 -7.11 -14.21 -6.10
CA ARG A 153 -7.82 -13.31 -5.21
C ARG A 153 -7.34 -11.89 -5.45
N THR A 154 -8.28 -11.01 -5.77
CA THR A 154 -8.00 -9.59 -6.04
C THR A 154 -8.71 -8.73 -5.01
N VAL A 155 -7.96 -7.78 -4.42
CA VAL A 155 -8.50 -6.76 -3.53
C VAL A 155 -8.11 -5.40 -4.09
N GLU A 156 -9.12 -4.58 -4.37
CA GLU A 156 -8.96 -3.21 -4.85
C GLU A 156 -9.23 -2.23 -3.72
N LEU A 157 -8.37 -1.22 -3.59
CA LEU A 157 -8.56 -0.09 -2.67
C LEU A 157 -8.38 1.23 -3.42
N GLU A 158 -9.32 2.15 -3.23
CA GLU A 158 -9.21 3.53 -3.70
C GLU A 158 -8.28 4.34 -2.79
N LEU A 159 -7.33 5.04 -3.40
CA LEU A 159 -6.35 5.90 -2.73
C LEU A 159 -6.36 7.29 -3.38
N ASN A 160 -6.18 8.32 -2.56
CA ASN A 160 -5.87 9.66 -3.08
C ASN A 160 -4.38 9.79 -3.36
N TRP A 161 -3.99 10.85 -4.07
CA TRP A 161 -2.59 11.17 -4.34
C TRP A 161 -1.68 11.13 -3.11
N PHE A 162 -2.14 11.66 -1.97
CA PHE A 162 -1.33 11.72 -0.75
C PHE A 162 -1.23 10.39 0.00
N ASP A 163 -2.15 9.47 -0.30
CA ASP A 163 -2.16 8.13 0.29
C ASP A 163 -1.30 7.17 -0.55
N LEU A 164 -0.68 7.63 -1.65
CA LEU A 164 0.24 6.81 -2.43
C LEU A 164 1.63 6.73 -1.78
N PRO A 165 2.26 5.54 -1.81
CA PRO A 165 3.66 5.39 -1.44
C PRO A 165 4.58 6.40 -2.16
N PRO A 166 5.63 6.92 -1.48
CA PRO A 166 6.52 7.94 -2.05
C PRO A 166 7.19 7.52 -3.36
N ASP A 167 7.55 6.25 -3.49
CA ASP A 167 8.16 5.67 -4.69
C ASP A 167 7.18 5.60 -5.87
N VAL A 168 5.90 5.28 -5.62
CA VAL A 168 4.82 5.34 -6.62
C VAL A 168 4.59 6.78 -7.08
N ARG A 169 4.53 7.74 -6.15
CA ARG A 169 4.43 9.17 -6.48
C ARG A 169 5.63 9.62 -7.32
N SER A 170 6.83 9.22 -6.94
CA SER A 170 8.07 9.58 -7.62
C SER A 170 8.14 8.97 -9.03
N ALA A 171 7.79 7.70 -9.21
CA ALA A 171 7.74 7.04 -10.51
C ALA A 171 6.75 7.74 -11.46
N ARG A 172 5.60 8.17 -10.95
CA ARG A 172 4.61 8.95 -11.72
C ARG A 172 5.14 10.31 -12.16
N LEU A 173 5.74 11.07 -11.23
CA LEU A 173 6.24 12.41 -11.54
C LEU A 173 7.46 12.39 -12.46
N SER A 174 8.38 11.47 -12.24
CA SER A 174 9.68 11.46 -12.93
C SER A 174 9.70 10.64 -14.21
N ARG A 175 8.94 9.54 -14.29
CA ARG A 175 8.98 8.59 -15.41
C ARG A 175 7.66 8.52 -16.19
N ALA A 176 6.65 9.28 -15.78
CA ALA A 176 5.29 9.22 -16.34
C ALA A 176 4.70 7.79 -16.38
N GLU A 177 5.12 6.94 -15.43
CA GLU A 177 4.63 5.56 -15.34
C GLU A 177 3.14 5.56 -14.97
N LYS A 178 2.31 5.02 -15.87
CA LYS A 178 0.86 4.90 -15.62
C LYS A 178 0.58 3.87 -14.54
N THR A 179 1.26 2.74 -14.57
CA THR A 179 1.09 1.65 -13.60
C THR A 179 2.42 1.33 -12.95
N VAL A 180 2.44 1.36 -11.62
CA VAL A 180 3.61 0.94 -10.82
C VAL A 180 3.28 -0.40 -10.17
N THR A 181 4.15 -1.40 -10.32
CA THR A 181 3.92 -2.77 -9.85
C THR A 181 5.04 -3.24 -8.94
N PHE A 182 4.67 -3.83 -7.81
CA PHE A 182 5.56 -4.51 -6.88
C PHE A 182 5.18 -5.98 -6.81
N THR A 183 6.17 -6.86 -6.88
CA THR A 183 5.99 -8.30 -6.63
C THR A 183 6.52 -8.59 -5.23
N LEU A 184 5.65 -9.07 -4.34
CA LEU A 184 6.02 -9.42 -2.96
C LEU A 184 6.40 -10.90 -2.83
N PHE A 185 5.88 -11.72 -3.73
CA PHE A 185 6.12 -13.15 -3.83
C PHE A 185 5.86 -13.60 -5.28
N PRO A 186 6.55 -14.60 -5.87
CA PRO A 186 7.71 -15.29 -5.31
C PRO A 186 8.90 -14.34 -5.08
#